data_AF-A0A1E3PU24-F1
#
_entry.id   AF-A0A1E3PU24-F1
#
_cell.length_a   1.000
_cell.length_b   1.000
_cell.length_c   1.000
_cell.angle_alpha   90.00
_cell.angle_beta   90.00
_cell.angle_gamma   90.00
#
_symmetry.space_group_name_H-M   'P 1'
#
loop_
_entity.id
_entity.type
_entity.pdbx_description
1 polymer ?
#
loop_
_entity_poly.entity_id
_entity_poly.type
_entity_poly.pdbx_seq_one_letter_code
_entity_poly.pdbx_strand_id
1 'polypeptide(L)' 'MALDVLSIPAMSAEPERLFSSAKITITDRRNRLGIETIEAIECLKLWLGKDSTVSFA' A
#
# COMPACT_ATOMS: atom_id res chain seq x y z
N MET A 1 23.46 -9.34 -9.42
CA MET A 1 23.99 -9.82 -8.12
C MET A 1 24.23 -8.70 -7.11
N ALA A 2 24.85 -7.55 -7.44
CA ALA A 2 24.97 -6.45 -6.46
C ALA A 2 23.65 -5.67 -6.27
N LEU A 3 22.93 -5.41 -7.37
CA LEU A 3 21.64 -4.71 -7.31
C LEU A 3 20.57 -5.52 -6.56
N ASP A 4 20.58 -6.85 -6.69
CA ASP A 4 19.63 -7.74 -6.00
C ASP A 4 19.83 -7.75 -4.48
N VAL A 5 21.07 -7.57 -4.02
CA VAL A 5 21.39 -7.51 -2.59
C VAL A 5 21.05 -6.12 -2.01
N LEU A 6 21.27 -5.06 -2.79
CA LEU A 6 20.99 -3.68 -2.37
C LEU A 6 19.51 -3.30 -2.46
N SER A 7 18.69 -4.08 -3.17
CA SER A 7 17.25 -3.87 -3.28
C SER A 7 16.46 -4.50 -2.13
N ILE A 8 17.09 -5.32 -1.29
CA ILE A 8 16.47 -5.81 -0.06
C ILE A 8 16.57 -4.72 0.99
N PRO A 9 15.44 -4.16 1.46
CA PRO A 9 15.48 -3.15 2.51
C PRO A 9 16.02 -3.76 3.80
N ALA A 10 16.95 -3.07 4.45
CA ALA A 10 17.55 -3.52 5.73
C ALA A 10 16.54 -3.57 6.90
N MET A 11 15.36 -2.96 6.72
CA MET A 11 14.32 -2.84 7.75
C MET A 11 12.93 -2.91 7.12
N SER A 12 12.01 -3.59 7.81
CA SER A 12 10.60 -3.76 7.41
C SER A 12 9.74 -2.48 7.59
N ALA A 13 10.35 -1.30 7.73
CA ALA A 13 9.64 -0.07 8.02
C ALA A 13 8.72 0.38 6.88
N GLU A 14 9.07 0.07 5.63
CA GLU A 14 8.24 0.36 4.46
C GLU A 14 6.95 -0.47 4.43
N PRO A 15 6.98 -1.83 4.49
CA PRO A 15 5.74 -2.61 4.52
C PRO A 15 4.93 -2.36 5.81
N GLU A 16 5.56 -2.10 6.96
CA GLU A 16 4.84 -1.73 8.19
C GLU A 16 4.02 -0.44 8.05
N ARG A 17 4.57 0.58 7.38
CA ARG A 17 3.84 1.83 7.09
C ARG A 17 2.62 1.57 6.21
N LEU A 18 2.76 0.69 5.23
CA LEU A 18 1.72 0.23 4.31
C LEU A 18 0.57 -0.45 5.06
N PHE A 19 0.90 -1.42 5.92
CA PHE A 19 -0.09 -2.12 6.74
C PHE A 19 -0.79 -1.19 7.73
N SER A 20 -0.05 -0.22 8.30
CA SER A 20 -0.64 0.80 9.16
C SER A 20 -1.66 1.68 8.42
N SER A 21 -1.43 2.03 7.14
CA SER A 21 -2.40 2.78 6.34
C SER A 21 -3.56 1.92 5.82
N ALA A 22 -3.32 0.63 5.58
CA ALA A 22 -4.33 -0.34 5.17
C ALA A 22 -5.38 -0.60 6.25
N LYS A 23 -5.08 -0.28 7.52
CA LYS A 23 -6.00 -0.43 8.66
C LYS A 23 -7.38 0.22 8.43
N ILE A 24 -7.46 1.35 7.74
CA ILE A 24 -8.74 2.04 7.43
C ILE A 24 -9.55 1.25 6.39
N THR A 25 -8.87 0.54 5.47
CA THR A 25 -9.49 -0.33 4.46
C THR A 25 -9.93 -1.65 5.08
N ILE A 26 -9.17 -2.16 6.07
CA ILE A 26 -9.40 -3.44 6.76
C ILE A 26 -10.45 -3.30 7.87
N THR A 27 -10.53 -2.16 8.58
CA THR A 27 -11.48 -1.96 9.69
C THR A 27 -12.06 -0.55 9.70
N ASP A 28 -13.40 -0.49 9.60
CA ASP A 28 -14.34 0.46 10.24
C ASP A 28 -15.38 1.15 9.32
N ARG A 29 -15.22 1.16 7.99
CA ARG A 29 -16.28 1.74 7.10
C ARG A 29 -16.72 0.90 5.91
N ARG A 30 -15.94 -0.11 5.49
CA ARG A 30 -16.25 -0.97 4.34
C ARG A 30 -16.06 -2.44 4.69
N ASN A 31 -16.96 -2.99 5.52
CA ASN A 31 -16.94 -4.39 6.00
C ASN A 31 -17.14 -5.48 4.91
N ARG A 32 -16.99 -5.16 3.61
CA ARG A 32 -17.27 -6.08 2.50
C ARG A 32 -16.25 -6.01 1.36
N LEU A 33 -15.02 -5.57 1.65
CA LEU A 33 -13.91 -5.67 0.69
C LEU A 33 -13.24 -7.03 0.87
N GLY A 34 -13.10 -7.78 -0.22
CA GLY A 34 -12.32 -9.03 -0.22
C GLY A 34 -10.83 -8.74 -0.08
N ILE A 35 -10.06 -9.74 0.36
CA ILE A 35 -8.60 -9.62 0.57
C ILE A 35 -7.89 -9.14 -0.72
N GLU A 36 -8.30 -9.69 -1.86
CA GLU A 36 -7.81 -9.32 -3.21
C GLU A 36 -8.03 -7.84 -3.53
N THR A 37 -9.17 -7.30 -3.09
CA THR A 37 -9.53 -5.90 -3.32
C THR A 37 -8.69 -4.98 -2.45
N ILE A 38 -8.37 -5.40 -1.22
CA ILE A 38 -7.52 -4.64 -0.30
C ILE A 38 -6.09 -4.61 -0.83
N GLU A 39 -5.58 -5.75 -1.32
CA GLU A 39 -4.27 -5.84 -1.96
C GLU A 39 -4.17 -4.93 -3.18
N ALA A 40 -5.14 -5.01 -4.11
CA ALA A 40 -5.17 -4.15 -5.29
C ALA A 40 -5.21 -2.66 -4.93
N ILE A 41 -5.96 -2.27 -3.88
CA ILE A 41 -6.03 -0.87 -3.43
C ILE A 41 -4.68 -0.38 -2.90
N GLU A 42 -3.99 -1.19 -2.09
CA GLU A 42 -2.68 -0.81 -1.54
C GLU A 42 -1.59 -0.81 -2.62
N CYS A 43 -1.62 -1.75 -3.58
CA CYS A 43 -0.76 -1.70 -4.78
C CYS A 43 -1.01 -0.44 -5.62
N LEU A 44 -2.28 -0.08 -5.84
CA LEU A 44 -2.64 1.15 -6.57
C LEU A 44 -2.16 2.40 -5.82
N LYS A 45 -2.29 2.45 -4.49
CA LYS A 45 -1.75 3.57 -3.68
C LYS A 45 -0.23 3.71 -3.81
N LEU A 46 0.50 2.59 -3.78
CA LEU A 46 1.95 2.59 -3.98
C LEU A 46 2.34 3.08 -5.37
N TRP A 47 1.65 2.60 -6.42
CA TRP A 47 1.96 2.96 -7.80
C TRP A 47 1.54 4.37 -8.19
N LEU A 48 0.41 4.86 -7.65
CA LEU A 48 -0.14 6.16 -7.98
C LEU A 48 0.70 7.28 -7.32
N GLY A 49 1.40 6.99 -6.21
CA GLY A 49 2.26 7.96 -5.54
C GLY A 49 1.46 9.01 -4.75
N LYS A 50 2.14 9.80 -3.92
CA LYS A 50 1.51 10.71 -2.95
C LYS A 50 0.91 11.99 -3.58
N ASP A 51 1.18 12.24 -4.86
CA ASP A 51 0.91 13.50 -5.57
C ASP A 51 -0.26 13.44 -6.55
N SER A 52 -0.84 12.27 -6.74
CA SER A 52 -1.98 12.03 -7.61
C SER A 52 -3.26 12.18 -6.81
N THR A 53 -3.49 13.40 -6.33
CA THR A 53 -4.83 13.88 -6.09
C THR A 53 -5.56 13.86 -7.44
N VAL A 54 -6.18 12.73 -7.78
CA VAL A 54 -7.17 12.70 -8.85
C VAL A 54 -8.36 13.49 -8.30
N SER A 55 -8.31 14.80 -8.53
CA SER A 55 -9.46 15.68 -8.40
C SER A 55 -10.44 15.22 -9.46
N PHE A 56 -11.37 14.34 -9.08
CA PHE A 56 -12.62 14.20 -9.80
C PHE A 56 -13.40 15.50 -9.59
N ALA A 57 -13.12 16.46 -10.46
CA ALA A 57 -14.03 17.55 -10.78
C ALA A 57 -14.99 17.08 -11.87
#